data_AF-A0A255Y8T8-F1
#
_entry.id   AF-A0A255Y8T8-F1
#
_cell.length_a   1.000
_cell.length_b   1.000
_cell.length_c   1.000
_cell.angle_alpha   90.00
_cell.angle_beta   90.00
_cell.angle_gamma   90.00
#
_symmetry.space_group_name_H-M   'P 1'
#
loop_
_entity.id
_entity.type
_entity.pdbx_description
1 polymer ?
#
loop_
_entity_poly.entity_id
_entity_poly.type
_entity_poly.pdbx_seq_one_letter_code
_entity_poly.pdbx_strand_id
1 'polypeptide(L)'
;MPDRFGLDPDGGRSSVLAEARSFAAGAEAGRIRRLHKLAVLVLLMAMVIALVAPAFARERKPAADAAAVLAQASAPPTPEALALLDAAIASGRLADARALIAPMWAAGSADVALRGAELALAGGSLPEAADGFGALTEGALAARAWQGLGITRLKQARLDDAIAALDKAVALDAGLARAWNARAVIADRRKDWATADAAYEKAIAAAPGDAAMLANRGWSMLLRGHHVAAERDLERAQALAPNDRVVRTNLALARAMQGRYQEAFRHSNRASLAVDLNTVGYAAMARGDLTVAEAYFNRALSLNPQFDRTAWANLQYLADLKARSRPAMGVQPGPQAATAQQ
;
A
#
# COMPACT_ATOMS: atom_id res chain seq x y z
N MET A 1 77.25 5.02 -16.43
CA MET A 1 76.89 4.14 -17.55
C MET A 1 76.75 2.72 -17.01
N PRO A 2 75.65 1.96 -17.22
CA PRO A 2 74.21 2.28 -17.10
C PRO A 2 73.45 1.29 -16.15
N ASP A 3 72.12 1.47 -16.09
CA ASP A 3 71.05 0.97 -15.19
C ASP A 3 70.80 -0.54 -15.02
N ARG A 4 70.12 -0.91 -13.91
CA ARG A 4 69.02 -1.91 -13.86
C ARG A 4 68.25 -1.89 -12.52
N PHE A 5 67.19 -1.07 -12.43
CA PHE A 5 66.09 -1.24 -11.48
C PHE A 5 65.07 -2.22 -12.09
N GLY A 6 64.95 -3.42 -11.51
CA GLY A 6 63.90 -4.39 -11.85
C GLY A 6 62.67 -4.16 -11.00
N LEU A 7 61.74 -3.32 -11.46
CA LEU A 7 60.38 -3.27 -10.93
C LEU A 7 59.55 -4.34 -11.64
N ASP A 8 59.07 -5.32 -10.88
CA ASP A 8 58.11 -6.33 -11.32
C ASP A 8 56.76 -5.62 -11.64
N PRO A 9 56.35 -5.53 -12.92
CA PRO A 9 55.21 -4.70 -13.32
C PRO A 9 53.84 -5.30 -12.99
N ASP A 10 53.77 -6.58 -12.60
CA ASP A 10 52.51 -7.33 -12.59
C ASP A 10 52.00 -7.70 -11.18
N GLY A 11 52.86 -7.75 -10.17
CA GLY A 11 52.48 -8.10 -8.80
C GLY A 11 51.53 -7.11 -8.12
N GLY A 12 51.79 -5.80 -8.27
CA GLY A 12 50.98 -4.73 -7.66
C GLY A 12 49.64 -4.47 -8.36
N ARG A 13 49.51 -4.86 -9.63
CA ARG A 13 48.25 -4.68 -10.39
C ARG A 13 47.18 -5.68 -9.96
N SER A 14 47.56 -6.88 -9.55
CA SER A 14 46.57 -7.93 -9.20
C SER A 14 45.84 -7.66 -7.88
N SER A 15 46.52 -7.14 -6.85
CA SER A 15 45.88 -6.85 -5.55
C SER A 15 45.00 -5.61 -5.61
N VAL A 16 45.43 -4.56 -6.34
CA VAL A 16 44.64 -3.34 -6.56
C VAL A 16 43.36 -3.65 -7.35
N LEU A 17 43.43 -4.55 -8.33
CA LEU A 17 42.25 -5.02 -9.07
C LEU A 17 41.30 -5.86 -8.21
N ALA A 18 41.82 -6.65 -7.27
CA ALA A 18 41.02 -7.44 -6.34
C ALA A 18 40.28 -6.56 -5.31
N GLU A 19 40.97 -5.57 -4.74
CA GLU A 19 40.38 -4.60 -3.81
C GLU A 19 39.35 -3.69 -4.49
N ALA A 20 39.63 -3.22 -5.71
CA ALA A 20 38.69 -2.44 -6.51
C ALA A 20 37.39 -3.24 -6.83
N ARG A 21 37.50 -4.55 -7.08
CA ARG A 21 36.35 -5.44 -7.29
C ARG A 21 35.54 -5.68 -6.02
N SER A 22 36.20 -5.85 -4.87
CA SER A 22 35.54 -6.01 -3.57
C SER A 22 34.80 -4.73 -3.16
N PHE A 23 35.42 -3.56 -3.35
CA PHE A 23 34.80 -2.26 -3.11
C PHE A 23 33.63 -1.99 -4.06
N ALA A 24 33.76 -2.31 -5.34
CA ALA A 24 32.68 -2.22 -6.33
C ALA A 24 31.50 -3.14 -5.97
N ALA A 25 31.77 -4.38 -5.58
CA ALA A 25 30.75 -5.33 -5.13
C ALA A 25 30.02 -4.87 -3.85
N GLY A 26 30.75 -4.27 -2.89
CA GLY A 26 30.17 -3.68 -1.68
C GLY A 26 29.30 -2.45 -1.97
N ALA A 27 29.76 -1.57 -2.86
CA ALA A 27 29.01 -0.39 -3.32
C ALA A 27 27.76 -0.79 -4.12
N GLU A 28 27.83 -1.86 -4.90
CA GLU A 28 26.75 -2.42 -5.71
C GLU A 28 25.70 -3.13 -4.84
N ALA A 29 26.11 -3.93 -3.85
CA ALA A 29 25.20 -4.50 -2.84
C ALA A 29 24.51 -3.41 -1.99
N GLY A 30 25.21 -2.30 -1.72
CA GLY A 30 24.64 -1.11 -1.09
C GLY A 30 23.61 -0.40 -1.97
N ARG A 31 23.85 -0.33 -3.28
CA ARG A 31 22.94 0.25 -4.28
C ARG A 31 21.70 -0.63 -4.51
N ILE A 32 21.86 -1.96 -4.53
CA ILE A 32 20.77 -2.96 -4.61
C ILE A 32 19.86 -2.84 -3.38
N ARG A 33 20.41 -2.74 -2.17
CA ARG A 33 19.60 -2.48 -0.96
C ARG A 33 18.83 -1.17 -1.02
N ARG A 34 19.38 -0.12 -1.65
CA ARG A 34 18.68 1.17 -1.83
C ARG A 34 17.58 1.09 -2.89
N LEU A 35 17.80 0.36 -3.99
CA LEU A 35 16.81 0.17 -5.05
C LEU A 35 15.67 -0.77 -4.66
N HIS A 36 15.96 -1.85 -3.92
CA HIS A 36 14.94 -2.71 -3.33
C HIS A 36 14.09 -1.93 -2.31
N LYS A 37 14.73 -1.05 -1.50
CA LYS A 37 14.02 -0.10 -0.65
C LYS A 37 13.18 0.89 -1.45
N LEU A 38 13.64 1.39 -2.60
CA LEU A 38 12.87 2.29 -3.48
C LEU A 38 11.68 1.58 -4.15
N ALA A 39 11.82 0.33 -4.59
CA ALA A 39 10.72 -0.46 -5.12
C ALA A 39 9.67 -0.78 -4.05
N VAL A 40 10.13 -1.15 -2.83
CA VAL A 40 9.27 -1.28 -1.65
C VAL A 40 8.64 0.06 -1.25
N LEU A 41 9.32 1.19 -1.43
CA LEU A 41 8.80 2.54 -1.17
C LEU A 41 7.77 2.99 -2.21
N VAL A 42 7.97 2.65 -3.48
CA VAL A 42 7.03 2.93 -4.59
C VAL A 42 5.77 2.07 -4.44
N LEU A 43 5.89 0.82 -3.97
CA LEU A 43 4.75 -0.02 -3.61
C LEU A 43 4.10 0.38 -2.28
N LEU A 44 4.86 0.78 -1.26
CA LEU A 44 4.32 1.42 -0.07
C LEU A 44 3.57 2.70 -0.46
N MET A 45 4.02 3.48 -1.43
CA MET A 45 3.28 4.65 -1.94
C MET A 45 2.02 4.25 -2.72
N ALA A 46 2.09 3.24 -3.60
CA ALA A 46 0.92 2.69 -4.31
C ALA A 46 -0.10 2.04 -3.36
N MET A 47 0.36 1.55 -2.21
CA MET A 47 -0.47 0.92 -1.19
C MET A 47 -0.93 1.89 -0.10
N VAL A 48 -0.19 2.97 0.14
CA VAL A 48 -0.66 4.12 0.90
C VAL A 48 -1.80 4.79 0.12
N ILE A 49 -1.81 4.74 -1.22
CA ILE A 49 -3.00 5.06 -2.01
C ILE A 49 -4.16 4.08 -1.70
N ALA A 50 -3.89 2.79 -1.45
CA ALA A 50 -4.91 1.85 -0.97
C ALA A 50 -5.31 2.01 0.52
N LEU A 51 -4.48 2.66 1.34
CA LEU A 51 -4.82 3.08 2.71
C LEU A 51 -5.52 4.46 2.75
N VAL A 52 -5.59 5.15 1.60
CA VAL A 52 -6.08 6.52 1.50
C VAL A 52 -7.27 6.68 0.54
N ALA A 53 -7.52 5.71 -0.34
CA ALA A 53 -8.67 5.72 -1.23
C ALA A 53 -9.87 4.96 -0.63
N PRO A 54 -11.08 5.54 -0.60
CA PRO A 54 -12.27 4.69 -0.62
C PRO A 54 -12.20 3.80 -1.86
N ALA A 55 -12.68 2.57 -1.73
CA ALA A 55 -12.64 1.55 -2.76
C ALA A 55 -13.13 2.06 -4.13
N PHE A 56 -12.21 2.38 -5.05
CA PHE A 56 -12.56 2.62 -6.45
C PHE A 56 -12.33 1.37 -7.27
N ALA A 57 -13.37 0.54 -7.34
CA ALA A 57 -14.00 0.13 -8.59
C ALA A 57 -14.98 -1.03 -8.33
N ARG A 58 -16.29 -0.76 -8.21
CA ARG A 58 -17.31 -1.29 -9.14
C ARG A 58 -18.75 -0.84 -8.89
N GLU A 59 -19.47 -0.88 -10.02
CA GLU A 59 -20.89 -0.67 -10.28
C GLU A 59 -21.45 0.72 -9.96
N ARG A 60 -21.54 1.54 -11.02
CA ARG A 60 -22.64 2.50 -11.14
C ARG A 60 -23.94 1.71 -11.04
N LYS A 61 -24.56 1.66 -9.86
CA LYS A 61 -26.00 1.49 -9.78
C LYS A 61 -26.63 2.65 -10.57
N PRO A 62 -27.66 2.39 -11.38
CA PRO A 62 -28.34 3.45 -12.11
C PRO A 62 -28.86 4.50 -11.12
N ALA A 63 -28.91 5.75 -11.58
CA ALA A 63 -29.39 6.93 -10.86
C ALA A 63 -30.91 6.86 -10.58
N ALA A 64 -31.38 5.79 -9.94
CA ALA A 64 -32.69 5.73 -9.33
C ALA A 64 -32.53 6.25 -7.89
N ASP A 65 -33.01 7.47 -7.68
CA ASP A 65 -33.25 8.19 -6.40
C ASP A 65 -32.52 9.54 -6.24
N ALA A 66 -31.63 9.95 -7.15
CA ALA A 66 -31.03 11.28 -7.07
C ALA A 66 -32.08 12.41 -7.10
N ALA A 67 -33.16 12.24 -7.86
CA ALA A 67 -34.28 13.19 -7.91
C ALA A 67 -35.17 13.17 -6.64
N ALA A 68 -35.31 12.02 -5.98
CA ALA A 68 -36.08 11.90 -4.72
C ALA A 68 -35.28 12.46 -3.52
N VAL A 69 -33.95 12.29 -3.54
CA VAL A 69 -33.01 12.87 -2.57
C VAL A 69 -32.95 14.39 -2.71
N LEU A 70 -32.95 14.92 -3.94
CA LEU A 70 -32.97 16.37 -4.20
C LEU A 70 -34.32 17.03 -3.87
N ALA A 71 -35.44 16.29 -3.92
CA ALA A 71 -36.75 16.81 -3.52
C ALA A 71 -36.88 17.05 -1.99
N GLN A 72 -35.95 16.54 -1.19
CA GLN A 72 -35.87 16.75 0.27
C GLN A 72 -34.90 17.88 0.67
N ALA A 73 -34.37 18.65 -0.28
CA ALA A 73 -33.32 19.67 -0.10
C ALA A 73 -33.72 20.95 0.68
N SER A 74 -34.69 20.84 1.59
CA SER A 74 -35.02 21.85 2.60
C SER A 74 -35.05 21.27 4.02
N ALA A 75 -34.64 20.01 4.21
CA ALA A 75 -34.84 19.30 5.46
C ALA A 75 -33.76 19.65 6.53
N PRO A 76 -34.16 19.81 7.81
CA PRO A 76 -33.24 19.94 8.94
C PRO A 76 -32.34 18.69 9.06
N PRO A 77 -31.22 18.74 9.81
CA PRO A 77 -30.30 17.61 9.97
C PRO A 77 -30.92 16.52 10.88
N THR A 78 -31.90 15.78 10.36
CA THR A 78 -32.53 14.68 11.09
C THR A 78 -31.56 13.50 11.21
N PRO A 79 -31.73 12.61 12.21
CA PRO A 79 -30.90 11.41 12.36
C PRO A 79 -30.84 10.56 11.08
N GLU A 80 -31.95 10.43 10.36
CA GLU A 80 -32.04 9.66 9.12
C GLU A 80 -31.23 10.31 8.01
N ALA A 81 -31.31 11.63 7.87
CA ALA A 81 -30.60 12.37 6.83
C ALA A 81 -29.08 12.35 7.08
N LEU A 82 -28.66 12.48 8.35
CA LEU A 82 -27.26 12.34 8.76
C LEU A 82 -26.76 10.90 8.52
N ALA A 83 -27.57 9.88 8.78
CA ALA A 83 -27.21 8.48 8.52
C ALA A 83 -27.03 8.18 7.02
N LEU A 84 -27.88 8.76 6.16
CA LEU A 84 -27.73 8.66 4.70
C LEU A 84 -26.44 9.33 4.21
N LEU A 85 -26.10 10.49 4.79
CA LEU A 85 -24.85 11.18 4.53
C LEU A 85 -23.64 10.34 4.97
N ASP A 86 -23.66 9.80 6.19
CA ASP A 86 -22.62 8.93 6.73
C ASP A 86 -22.39 7.70 5.82
N ALA A 87 -23.48 7.07 5.35
CA ALA A 87 -23.41 5.94 4.42
C ALA A 87 -22.86 6.33 3.04
N ALA A 88 -23.19 7.52 2.53
CA ALA A 88 -22.67 8.03 1.27
C ALA A 88 -21.16 8.32 1.36
N ILE A 89 -20.70 8.94 2.45
CA ILE A 89 -19.28 9.17 2.74
C ILE A 89 -18.53 7.85 2.85
N ALA A 90 -19.03 6.91 3.66
CA ALA A 90 -18.40 5.61 3.88
C ALA A 90 -18.29 4.78 2.58
N SER A 91 -19.28 4.90 1.69
CA SER A 91 -19.29 4.22 0.39
C SER A 91 -18.53 4.97 -0.71
N GLY A 92 -17.92 6.12 -0.41
CA GLY A 92 -17.22 6.95 -1.40
C GLY A 92 -18.14 7.59 -2.45
N ARG A 93 -19.46 7.64 -2.22
CA ARG A 93 -20.43 8.33 -3.09
C ARG A 93 -20.39 9.84 -2.83
N LEU A 94 -19.26 10.46 -3.15
CA LEU A 94 -18.95 11.84 -2.76
C LEU A 94 -19.90 12.87 -3.38
N ALA A 95 -20.41 12.62 -4.59
CA ALA A 95 -21.41 13.50 -5.22
C ALA A 95 -22.73 13.48 -4.45
N ASP A 96 -23.22 12.28 -4.11
CA ASP A 96 -24.43 12.11 -3.31
C ASP A 96 -24.26 12.72 -1.91
N ALA A 97 -23.12 12.49 -1.27
CA ALA A 97 -22.80 13.10 0.03
C ALA A 97 -22.81 14.63 -0.02
N ARG A 98 -22.23 15.24 -1.06
CA ARG A 98 -22.29 16.69 -1.27
C ARG A 98 -23.71 17.21 -1.46
N ALA A 99 -24.53 16.48 -2.22
CA ALA A 99 -25.94 16.83 -2.42
C ALA A 99 -26.75 16.73 -1.11
N LEU A 100 -26.49 15.69 -0.31
CA LEU A 100 -27.17 15.45 0.97
C LEU A 100 -26.81 16.52 2.02
N ILE A 101 -25.54 16.91 2.13
CA ILE A 101 -25.11 17.87 3.17
C ILE A 101 -25.42 19.32 2.82
N ALA A 102 -25.49 19.68 1.53
CA ALA A 102 -25.72 21.04 1.05
C ALA A 102 -26.88 21.79 1.75
N PRO A 103 -28.10 21.21 1.87
CA PRO A 103 -29.21 21.90 2.54
C PRO A 103 -29.04 21.99 4.07
N MET A 104 -28.23 21.13 4.68
CA MET A 104 -28.07 21.06 6.14
C MET A 104 -27.17 22.17 6.70
N TRP A 105 -26.37 22.82 5.86
CA TRP A 105 -25.42 23.85 6.29
C TRP A 105 -26.09 25.03 6.99
N ALA A 106 -27.31 25.39 6.58
CA ALA A 106 -28.08 26.47 7.20
C ALA A 106 -28.39 26.22 8.69
N ALA A 107 -28.37 24.96 9.14
CA ALA A 107 -28.60 24.62 10.55
C ALA A 107 -27.43 24.99 11.47
N GLY A 108 -26.22 25.20 10.94
CA GLY A 108 -25.04 25.59 11.73
C GLY A 108 -24.65 24.60 12.84
N SER A 109 -25.10 23.35 12.77
CA SER A 109 -24.87 22.37 13.85
C SER A 109 -23.47 21.75 13.78
N ALA A 110 -22.91 21.43 14.95
CA ALA A 110 -21.61 20.77 15.07
C ALA A 110 -21.59 19.39 14.38
N ASP A 111 -22.72 18.68 14.37
CA ASP A 111 -22.88 17.39 13.67
C ASP A 111 -22.76 17.51 12.15
N VAL A 112 -23.32 18.57 11.56
CA VAL A 112 -23.19 18.86 10.13
C VAL A 112 -21.75 19.30 9.82
N ALA A 113 -21.16 20.15 10.65
CA ALA A 113 -19.77 20.56 10.50
C ALA A 113 -18.79 19.37 10.54
N LEU A 114 -18.98 18.43 11.47
CA LEU A 114 -18.17 17.22 11.57
C LEU A 114 -18.24 16.38 10.29
N ARG A 115 -19.44 16.19 9.74
CA ARG A 115 -19.64 15.41 8.50
C ARG A 115 -19.14 16.13 7.27
N GLY A 116 -19.15 17.46 7.26
CA GLY A 116 -18.46 18.25 6.25
C GLY A 116 -16.96 18.03 6.27
N ALA A 117 -16.34 18.00 7.45
CA ALA A 117 -14.93 17.67 7.59
C ALA A 117 -14.61 16.21 7.18
N GLU A 118 -15.49 15.26 7.51
CA GLU A 118 -15.38 13.86 7.07
C GLU A 118 -15.52 13.73 5.54
N LEU A 119 -16.41 14.48 4.92
CA LEU A 119 -16.58 14.54 3.46
C LEU A 119 -15.36 15.17 2.79
N ALA A 120 -14.81 16.26 3.35
CA ALA A 120 -13.57 16.86 2.88
C ALA A 120 -12.41 15.87 2.94
N LEU A 121 -12.29 15.13 4.05
CA LEU A 121 -11.28 14.08 4.21
C LEU A 121 -11.45 12.95 3.19
N ALA A 122 -12.68 12.47 2.98
CA ALA A 122 -12.99 11.43 2.00
C ALA A 122 -12.75 11.90 0.56
N GLY A 123 -12.98 13.19 0.28
CA GLY A 123 -12.71 13.83 -1.01
C GLY A 123 -11.25 14.22 -1.26
N GLY A 124 -10.38 14.12 -0.24
CA GLY A 124 -8.96 14.47 -0.35
C GLY A 124 -8.64 15.95 -0.15
N SER A 125 -9.62 16.78 0.22
CA SER A 125 -9.42 18.18 0.61
C SER A 125 -8.81 18.25 2.02
N LEU A 126 -7.54 17.88 2.15
CA LEU A 126 -6.88 17.75 3.46
C LEU A 126 -6.80 19.06 4.27
N PRO A 127 -6.60 20.25 3.67
CA PRO A 127 -6.65 21.51 4.43
C PRO A 127 -8.02 21.77 5.04
N GLU A 128 -9.08 21.71 4.24
CA GLU A 128 -10.48 21.89 4.67
C GLU A 128 -10.88 20.88 5.76
N ALA A 129 -10.49 19.61 5.60
CA ALA A 129 -10.70 18.59 6.62
C ALA A 129 -9.98 18.93 7.93
N ALA A 130 -8.73 19.40 7.86
CA ALA A 130 -7.95 19.73 9.05
C ALA A 130 -8.56 20.92 9.81
N ASP A 131 -9.01 21.94 9.10
CA ASP A 131 -9.65 23.12 9.69
C ASP A 131 -11.01 22.77 10.30
N GLY A 132 -11.83 22.01 9.59
CA GLY A 132 -13.15 21.56 10.07
C GLY A 132 -13.07 20.67 11.30
N PHE A 133 -12.15 19.69 11.33
CA PHE A 133 -11.92 18.91 12.55
C PHE A 133 -11.30 19.72 13.67
N GLY A 134 -10.36 20.63 13.35
CA GLY A 134 -9.70 21.51 14.32
C GLY A 134 -10.67 22.43 15.06
N ALA A 135 -11.74 22.87 14.40
CA ALA A 135 -12.79 23.69 15.01
C ALA A 135 -13.70 22.92 15.99
N LEU A 136 -13.62 21.58 16.03
CA LEU A 136 -14.52 20.70 16.78
C LEU A 136 -13.80 19.89 17.85
N THR A 137 -12.60 20.31 18.27
CA THR A 137 -11.76 19.56 19.23
C THR A 137 -12.19 19.67 20.69
N GLU A 138 -13.33 20.30 20.96
CA GLU A 138 -13.91 20.48 22.29
C GLU A 138 -15.37 19.99 22.32
N GLY A 139 -15.87 19.68 23.51
CA GLY A 139 -17.25 19.21 23.70
C GLY A 139 -17.49 17.76 23.25
N ALA A 140 -18.76 17.43 23.00
CA ALA A 140 -19.21 16.04 22.80
C ALA A 140 -18.66 15.37 21.54
N LEU A 141 -18.28 16.13 20.51
CA LEU A 141 -17.73 15.60 19.26
C LEU A 141 -16.19 15.55 19.26
N ALA A 142 -15.54 16.02 20.32
CA ALA A 142 -14.09 16.17 20.41
C ALA A 142 -13.34 14.87 20.06
N ALA A 143 -13.79 13.72 20.58
CA ALA A 143 -13.12 12.45 20.34
C ALA A 143 -13.08 12.10 18.84
N ARG A 144 -14.22 12.22 18.15
CA ARG A 144 -14.33 12.01 16.70
C ARG A 144 -13.56 13.06 15.90
N ALA A 145 -13.60 14.32 16.33
CA ALA A 145 -12.86 15.40 15.68
C ALA A 145 -11.35 15.21 15.79
N TRP A 146 -10.83 14.87 16.97
CA TRP A 146 -9.42 14.53 17.18
C TRP A 146 -8.99 13.31 16.34
N GLN A 147 -9.83 12.28 16.22
CA GLN A 147 -9.59 11.15 15.32
C GLN A 147 -9.48 11.62 13.86
N GLY A 148 -10.44 12.41 13.39
CA GLY A 148 -10.47 12.95 12.03
C GLY A 148 -9.26 13.83 11.72
N LEU A 149 -8.87 14.69 12.65
CA LEU A 149 -7.68 15.53 12.55
C LEU A 149 -6.42 14.67 12.49
N GLY A 150 -6.29 13.68 13.37
CA GLY A 150 -5.15 12.76 13.38
C GLY A 150 -4.98 12.00 12.06
N ILE A 151 -6.07 11.46 11.51
CA ILE A 151 -6.07 10.80 10.19
C ILE A 151 -5.71 11.78 9.07
N THR A 152 -6.22 13.00 9.13
CA THR A 152 -5.91 14.06 8.15
C THR A 152 -4.42 14.41 8.18
N ARG A 153 -3.83 14.60 9.37
CA ARG A 153 -2.39 14.88 9.54
C ARG A 153 -1.52 13.71 9.08
N LEU A 154 -1.95 12.47 9.31
CA LEU A 154 -1.27 11.28 8.77
C LEU A 154 -1.24 11.31 7.24
N LYS A 155 -2.35 11.64 6.57
CA LYS A 155 -2.39 11.79 5.10
C LYS A 155 -1.52 12.93 4.59
N GLN A 156 -1.33 13.98 5.39
CA GLN A 156 -0.39 15.08 5.13
C GLN A 156 1.08 14.71 5.43
N ALA A 157 1.37 13.47 5.84
CA ALA A 157 2.68 13.01 6.30
C ALA A 157 3.25 13.75 7.53
N ARG A 158 2.38 14.46 8.28
CA ARG A 158 2.71 15.14 9.54
C ARG A 158 2.56 14.17 10.70
N LEU A 159 3.52 13.26 10.84
CA LEU A 159 3.40 12.10 11.75
C LEU A 159 3.32 12.48 13.23
N ASP A 160 4.06 13.50 13.68
CA ASP A 160 4.05 13.94 15.08
C ASP A 160 2.73 14.64 15.45
N ASP A 161 2.19 15.46 14.56
CA ASP A 161 0.88 16.08 14.77
C ASP A 161 -0.24 15.03 14.73
N ALA A 162 -0.11 14.03 13.85
CA ALA A 162 -1.05 12.94 13.75
C ALA A 162 -1.10 12.13 15.05
N ILE A 163 0.05 11.73 15.61
CA ILE A 163 0.07 10.96 16.85
C ILE A 163 -0.47 11.77 18.02
N ALA A 164 -0.13 13.06 18.13
CA ALA A 164 -0.64 13.93 19.19
C ALA A 164 -2.17 14.08 19.15
N ALA A 165 -2.75 14.23 17.95
CA ALA A 165 -4.20 14.26 17.77
C ALA A 165 -4.87 12.91 18.08
N LEU A 166 -4.27 11.80 17.64
CA LEU A 166 -4.80 10.45 17.87
C LEU A 166 -4.73 10.06 19.35
N ASP A 167 -3.68 10.47 20.07
CA ASP A 167 -3.55 10.24 21.51
C ASP A 167 -4.68 10.95 22.29
N LYS A 168 -5.02 12.19 21.90
CA LYS A 168 -6.19 12.89 22.45
C LYS A 168 -7.50 12.15 22.10
N ALA A 169 -7.65 11.68 20.87
CA ALA A 169 -8.85 10.97 20.44
C ALA A 169 -9.11 9.72 21.30
N VAL A 170 -8.10 8.86 21.47
CA VAL A 170 -8.26 7.61 22.23
C VAL A 170 -8.30 7.80 23.74
N ALA A 171 -7.79 8.93 24.25
CA ALA A 171 -7.95 9.30 25.64
C ALA A 171 -9.39 9.75 25.96
N LEU A 172 -10.06 10.38 25.00
CA LEU A 172 -11.47 10.77 25.12
C LEU A 172 -12.41 9.59 24.87
N ASP A 173 -12.09 8.74 23.90
CA ASP A 173 -12.86 7.54 23.58
C ASP A 173 -11.96 6.40 23.09
N ALA A 174 -11.76 5.40 23.95
CA ALA A 174 -10.95 4.23 23.64
C ALA A 174 -11.62 3.27 22.63
N GLY A 175 -12.91 3.44 22.31
CA GLY A 175 -13.67 2.66 21.34
C GLY A 175 -13.45 3.09 19.88
N LEU A 176 -12.61 4.10 19.65
CA LEU A 176 -12.32 4.62 18.31
C LEU A 176 -11.35 3.73 17.53
N ALA A 177 -11.88 2.67 16.90
CA ALA A 177 -11.10 1.71 16.11
C ALA A 177 -10.24 2.37 15.02
N ARG A 178 -10.77 3.37 14.29
CA ARG A 178 -10.04 4.10 13.25
C ARG A 178 -8.86 4.89 13.83
N ALA A 179 -8.98 5.42 15.04
CA ALA A 179 -7.89 6.12 15.71
C ALA A 179 -6.76 5.14 16.07
N TRP A 180 -7.08 4.00 16.68
CA TRP A 180 -6.11 2.93 16.98
C TRP A 180 -5.41 2.42 15.72
N ASN A 181 -6.17 2.17 14.64
CA ASN A 181 -5.61 1.76 13.36
C ASN A 181 -4.65 2.80 12.78
N ALA A 182 -4.99 4.09 12.82
CA ALA A 182 -4.11 5.16 12.36
C ALA A 182 -2.81 5.25 13.19
N ARG A 183 -2.89 5.03 14.51
CA ARG A 183 -1.70 4.93 15.39
C ARG A 183 -0.82 3.75 14.99
N ALA A 184 -1.42 2.60 14.71
CA ALA A 184 -0.69 1.42 14.26
C ALA A 184 0.06 1.67 12.94
N VAL A 185 -0.58 2.35 11.98
CA VAL A 185 0.05 2.75 10.71
C VAL A 185 1.22 3.73 10.92
N ILE A 186 1.11 4.66 11.88
CA ILE A 186 2.22 5.56 12.22
C ILE A 186 3.39 4.75 12.82
N ALA A 187 3.09 3.83 13.73
CA ALA A 187 4.09 2.94 14.33
C ALA A 187 4.78 2.05 13.27
N ASP A 188 4.02 1.51 12.30
CA ASP A 188 4.56 0.77 11.17
C ASP A 188 5.54 1.63 10.35
N ARG A 189 5.19 2.89 10.06
CA ARG A 189 6.08 3.81 9.33
C ARG A 189 7.38 4.09 10.10
N ARG A 190 7.31 4.09 11.43
CA ARG A 190 8.45 4.24 12.34
C ARG A 190 9.21 2.94 12.58
N LYS A 191 8.70 1.80 12.08
CA LYS A 191 9.21 0.46 12.36
C LYS A 191 9.17 0.06 13.83
N ASP A 192 8.28 0.69 14.59
CA ASP A 192 7.97 0.30 15.96
C ASP A 192 6.87 -0.76 15.93
N TRP A 193 7.28 -1.99 15.61
CA TRP A 193 6.35 -3.09 15.36
C TRP A 193 5.58 -3.52 16.61
N ALA A 194 6.19 -3.39 17.79
CA ALA A 194 5.53 -3.72 19.05
C ALA A 194 4.36 -2.76 19.31
N THR A 195 4.57 -1.46 19.13
CA THR A 195 3.50 -0.47 19.24
C THR A 195 2.45 -0.65 18.13
N ALA A 196 2.87 -1.01 16.91
CA ALA A 196 1.96 -1.27 15.80
C ALA A 196 1.01 -2.44 16.11
N ASP A 197 1.55 -3.58 16.56
CA ASP A 197 0.76 -4.77 16.89
C ASP A 197 -0.24 -4.50 18.02
N ALA A 198 0.20 -3.85 19.10
CA ALA A 198 -0.68 -3.47 20.22
C ALA A 198 -1.80 -2.51 19.78
N ALA A 199 -1.51 -1.56 18.89
CA ALA A 199 -2.50 -0.64 18.37
C ALA A 199 -3.48 -1.32 17.41
N TYR A 200 -3.03 -2.24 16.54
CA TYR A 200 -3.95 -3.03 15.70
C TYR A 200 -4.85 -3.95 16.53
N GLU A 201 -4.34 -4.56 17.61
CA GLU A 201 -5.16 -5.37 18.51
C GLU A 201 -6.29 -4.55 19.15
N LYS A 202 -5.98 -3.34 19.62
CA LYS A 202 -7.00 -2.41 20.13
C LYS A 202 -8.00 -1.99 19.06
N ALA A 203 -7.55 -1.75 17.83
CA ALA A 203 -8.44 -1.42 16.70
C ALA A 203 -9.43 -2.56 16.39
N ILE A 204 -8.93 -3.80 16.35
CA ILE A 204 -9.74 -5.00 16.11
C ILE A 204 -10.71 -5.25 17.28
N ALA A 205 -10.26 -5.05 18.53
CA ALA A 205 -11.11 -5.21 19.71
C ALA A 205 -12.24 -4.18 19.75
N ALA A 206 -11.97 -2.94 19.33
CA ALA A 206 -12.96 -1.86 19.27
C ALA A 206 -13.99 -2.05 18.14
N ALA A 207 -13.63 -2.73 17.04
CA ALA A 207 -14.52 -3.01 15.92
C ALA A 207 -14.33 -4.43 15.36
N PRO A 208 -14.78 -5.49 16.09
CA PRO A 208 -14.50 -6.88 15.71
C PRO A 208 -15.15 -7.33 14.40
N GLY A 209 -16.19 -6.62 13.94
CA GLY A 209 -16.87 -6.87 12.67
C GLY A 209 -16.35 -6.03 11.50
N ASP A 210 -15.36 -5.16 11.70
CA ASP A 210 -14.81 -4.32 10.64
C ASP A 210 -13.65 -5.04 9.93
N ALA A 211 -13.92 -5.51 8.71
CA ALA A 211 -12.95 -6.19 7.87
C ALA A 211 -11.68 -5.35 7.62
N ALA A 212 -11.79 -4.02 7.61
CA ALA A 212 -10.66 -3.13 7.35
C ALA A 212 -9.60 -3.20 8.46
N MET A 213 -10.00 -3.40 9.72
CA MET A 213 -9.05 -3.51 10.85
C MET A 213 -8.14 -4.73 10.70
N LEU A 214 -8.73 -5.87 10.34
CA LEU A 214 -8.00 -7.11 10.03
C LEU A 214 -7.15 -6.97 8.78
N ALA A 215 -7.69 -6.36 7.72
CA ALA A 215 -6.97 -6.18 6.45
C ALA A 215 -5.72 -5.30 6.62
N ASN A 216 -5.79 -4.26 7.44
CA ASN A 216 -4.66 -3.38 7.71
C ASN A 216 -3.56 -4.06 8.54
N ARG A 217 -3.93 -4.84 9.57
CA ARG A 217 -2.93 -5.65 10.31
C ARG A 217 -2.31 -6.72 9.42
N GLY A 218 -3.13 -7.39 8.59
CA GLY A 218 -2.64 -8.34 7.60
C GLY A 218 -1.66 -7.71 6.60
N TRP A 219 -1.91 -6.48 6.18
CA TRP A 219 -0.96 -5.73 5.35
C TRP A 219 0.34 -5.38 6.09
N SER A 220 0.27 -4.91 7.34
CA SER A 220 1.44 -4.71 8.18
C SER A 220 2.28 -5.99 8.31
N MET A 221 1.64 -7.13 8.50
CA MET A 221 2.29 -8.45 8.56
C MET A 221 2.94 -8.83 7.21
N LEU A 222 2.29 -8.57 6.08
CA LEU A 222 2.86 -8.77 4.75
C LEU A 222 4.15 -7.99 4.56
N LEU A 223 4.15 -6.70 4.92
CA LEU A 223 5.33 -5.82 4.83
C LEU A 223 6.50 -6.31 5.70
N ARG A 224 6.19 -7.00 6.80
CA ARG A 224 7.17 -7.56 7.74
C ARG A 224 7.63 -8.98 7.38
N GLY A 225 7.08 -9.58 6.32
CA GLY A 225 7.40 -10.97 5.94
C GLY A 225 6.61 -12.05 6.68
N HIS A 226 5.65 -11.66 7.53
CA HIS A 226 4.81 -12.59 8.31
C HIS A 226 3.61 -13.08 7.49
N HIS A 227 3.87 -13.71 6.34
CA HIS A 227 2.87 -14.03 5.34
C HIS A 227 1.76 -14.99 5.83
N VAL A 228 2.11 -15.97 6.68
CA VAL A 228 1.15 -16.93 7.26
C VAL A 228 0.19 -16.22 8.23
N ALA A 229 0.71 -15.32 9.07
CA ALA A 229 -0.12 -14.56 10.00
C ALA A 229 -1.02 -13.56 9.23
N ALA A 230 -0.47 -12.92 8.19
CA ALA A 230 -1.24 -12.03 7.32
C ALA A 230 -2.42 -12.74 6.67
N GLU A 231 -2.20 -13.94 6.12
CA GLU A 231 -3.27 -14.73 5.51
C GLU A 231 -4.40 -15.02 6.49
N ARG A 232 -4.10 -15.41 7.74
CA ARG A 232 -5.14 -15.68 8.74
C ARG A 232 -6.05 -14.48 8.98
N ASP A 233 -5.49 -13.28 9.09
CA ASP A 233 -6.29 -12.07 9.25
C ASP A 233 -7.06 -11.72 7.98
N LEU A 234 -6.45 -11.90 6.81
CA LEU A 234 -7.06 -11.60 5.52
C LEU A 234 -8.19 -12.58 5.16
N GLU A 235 -8.11 -13.84 5.59
CA GLU A 235 -9.22 -14.80 5.47
C GLU A 235 -10.40 -14.41 6.35
N ARG A 236 -10.14 -13.94 7.58
CA ARG A 236 -11.19 -13.40 8.47
C ARG A 236 -11.80 -12.13 7.89
N ALA A 237 -10.98 -11.22 7.35
CA ALA A 237 -11.47 -10.03 6.66
C ALA A 237 -12.32 -10.38 5.44
N GLN A 238 -11.91 -11.40 4.67
CA GLN A 238 -12.63 -11.86 3.48
C GLN A 238 -13.99 -12.46 3.82
N ALA A 239 -14.11 -13.13 4.97
CA ALA A 239 -15.38 -13.64 5.48
C ALA A 239 -16.35 -12.51 5.87
N LEU A 240 -15.83 -11.42 6.45
CA LEU A 240 -16.62 -10.23 6.83
C LEU A 240 -17.01 -9.38 5.61
N ALA A 241 -16.14 -9.29 4.60
CA ALA A 241 -16.37 -8.52 3.38
C ALA A 241 -16.08 -9.35 2.11
N PRO A 242 -16.98 -10.28 1.71
CA PRO A 242 -16.79 -11.20 0.58
C PRO A 242 -16.43 -10.54 -0.76
N ASN A 243 -16.89 -9.31 -0.97
CA ASN A 243 -16.73 -8.58 -2.22
C ASN A 243 -15.64 -7.50 -2.18
N ASP A 244 -14.90 -7.37 -1.07
CA ASP A 244 -13.84 -6.38 -0.95
C ASP A 244 -12.62 -6.78 -1.79
N ARG A 245 -12.34 -5.97 -2.82
CA ARG A 245 -11.23 -6.20 -3.75
C ARG A 245 -9.86 -6.02 -3.08
N VAL A 246 -9.72 -5.10 -2.13
CA VAL A 246 -8.45 -4.87 -1.42
C VAL A 246 -8.13 -6.09 -0.56
N VAL A 247 -9.11 -6.58 0.20
CA VAL A 247 -8.95 -7.79 1.02
C VAL A 247 -8.56 -8.99 0.16
N ARG A 248 -9.28 -9.23 -0.94
CA ARG A 248 -8.96 -10.33 -1.87
C ARG A 248 -7.54 -10.21 -2.44
N THR A 249 -7.15 -9.02 -2.87
CA THR A 249 -5.82 -8.77 -3.46
C THR A 249 -4.71 -9.00 -2.43
N ASN A 250 -4.89 -8.53 -1.20
CA ASN A 250 -3.95 -8.74 -0.12
C ASN A 250 -3.84 -10.23 0.25
N LEU A 251 -4.97 -10.96 0.28
CA LEU A 251 -4.98 -12.40 0.53
C LEU A 251 -4.24 -13.17 -0.56
N ALA A 252 -4.49 -12.82 -1.83
CA ALA A 252 -3.77 -13.37 -2.98
C ALA A 252 -2.26 -13.14 -2.86
N LEU A 253 -1.86 -11.91 -2.50
CA LEU A 253 -0.46 -11.58 -2.26
C LEU A 253 0.14 -12.37 -1.10
N ALA A 254 -0.58 -12.52 0.02
CA ALA A 254 -0.11 -13.31 1.16
C ALA A 254 0.15 -14.77 0.81
N ARG A 255 -0.72 -15.39 -0.01
CA ARG A 255 -0.52 -16.76 -0.52
C ARG A 255 0.62 -16.84 -1.52
N ALA A 256 0.71 -15.89 -2.45
CA ALA A 256 1.76 -15.85 -3.45
C ALA A 256 3.15 -15.63 -2.83
N MET A 257 3.27 -14.79 -1.78
CA MET A 257 4.53 -14.60 -1.04
C MET A 257 4.99 -15.87 -0.31
N GLN A 258 4.09 -16.82 -0.06
CA GLN A 258 4.42 -18.16 0.44
C GLN A 258 4.80 -19.15 -0.68
N GLY A 259 4.82 -18.72 -1.95
CA GLY A 259 5.04 -19.59 -3.12
C GLY A 259 3.80 -20.33 -3.60
N ARG A 260 2.63 -20.11 -2.98
CA ARG A 260 1.36 -20.77 -3.32
C ARG A 260 0.63 -20.02 -4.42
N TYR A 261 1.27 -19.93 -5.59
CA TYR A 261 0.86 -19.08 -6.70
C TYR A 261 -0.53 -19.39 -7.26
N GLN A 262 -0.86 -20.68 -7.43
CA GLN A 262 -2.16 -21.10 -7.96
C GLN A 262 -3.34 -20.71 -7.04
N GLU A 263 -3.11 -20.70 -5.73
CA GLU A 263 -4.16 -20.35 -4.76
C GLU A 263 -4.50 -18.86 -4.75
N ALA A 264 -3.62 -18.01 -5.26
CA ALA A 264 -3.80 -16.56 -5.30
C ALA A 264 -4.88 -16.11 -6.30
N PHE A 265 -5.15 -16.90 -7.34
CA PHE A 265 -6.15 -16.59 -8.38
C PHE A 265 -7.22 -17.67 -8.58
N ARG A 266 -7.28 -18.68 -7.70
CA ARG A 266 -8.25 -19.79 -7.82
C ARG A 266 -9.71 -19.33 -7.89
N HIS A 267 -10.01 -18.18 -7.28
CA HIS A 267 -11.36 -17.58 -7.20
C HIS A 267 -11.52 -16.33 -8.07
N SER A 268 -10.56 -16.06 -8.95
CA SER A 268 -10.61 -14.91 -9.84
C SER A 268 -11.69 -15.10 -10.90
N ASN A 269 -12.48 -14.07 -11.15
CA ASN A 269 -13.34 -14.03 -12.33
C ASN A 269 -12.60 -13.39 -13.50
N ARG A 270 -13.21 -13.43 -14.70
CA ARG A 270 -12.62 -12.87 -15.93
C ARG A 270 -12.10 -11.44 -15.76
N ALA A 271 -12.76 -10.62 -14.94
CA ALA A 271 -12.38 -9.23 -14.74
C ALA A 271 -11.29 -9.01 -13.68
N SER A 272 -11.08 -9.93 -12.74
CA SER A 272 -10.02 -9.81 -11.73
C SER A 272 -8.76 -10.60 -12.08
N LEU A 273 -8.86 -11.59 -12.97
CA LEU A 273 -7.77 -12.53 -13.28
C LEU A 273 -6.46 -11.84 -13.70
N ALA A 274 -6.51 -10.82 -14.56
CA ALA A 274 -5.29 -10.11 -14.97
C ALA A 274 -4.57 -9.44 -13.78
N VAL A 275 -5.34 -8.83 -12.87
CA VAL A 275 -4.81 -8.19 -11.64
C VAL A 275 -4.18 -9.24 -10.72
N ASP A 276 -4.87 -10.37 -10.52
CA ASP A 276 -4.40 -11.42 -9.61
C ASP A 276 -3.15 -12.12 -10.17
N LEU A 277 -3.07 -12.32 -11.50
CA LEU A 277 -1.86 -12.83 -12.16
C LEU A 277 -0.70 -11.85 -12.05
N ASN A 278 -0.92 -10.54 -12.21
CA ASN A 278 0.12 -9.54 -12.00
C ASN A 278 0.60 -9.52 -10.53
N THR A 279 -0.30 -9.69 -9.56
CA THR A 279 0.05 -9.83 -8.13
C THR A 279 0.95 -11.04 -7.89
N VAL A 280 0.64 -12.19 -8.51
CA VAL A 280 1.47 -13.39 -8.45
C VAL A 280 2.83 -13.17 -9.09
N GLY A 281 2.87 -12.55 -10.28
CA GLY A 281 4.13 -12.24 -10.96
C GLY A 281 5.05 -11.38 -10.09
N TYR A 282 4.48 -10.38 -9.40
CA TYR A 282 5.21 -9.55 -8.45
C TYR A 282 5.73 -10.36 -7.26
N ALA A 283 4.89 -11.18 -6.62
CA ALA A 283 5.30 -11.99 -5.49
C ALA A 283 6.41 -12.99 -5.87
N ALA A 284 6.30 -13.62 -7.03
CA ALA A 284 7.33 -14.49 -7.58
C ALA A 284 8.65 -13.74 -7.78
N MET A 285 8.59 -12.52 -8.34
CA MET A 285 9.77 -11.67 -8.50
C MET A 285 10.41 -11.30 -7.15
N ALA A 286 9.59 -10.92 -6.16
CA ALA A 286 10.07 -10.58 -4.81
C ALA A 286 10.74 -11.78 -4.10
N ARG A 287 10.30 -13.00 -4.41
CA ARG A 287 10.89 -14.26 -3.93
C ARG A 287 12.12 -14.71 -4.73
N GLY A 288 12.42 -14.08 -5.85
CA GLY A 288 13.51 -14.48 -6.76
C GLY A 288 13.13 -15.55 -7.79
N ASP A 289 11.86 -15.92 -7.89
CA ASP A 289 11.33 -16.89 -8.85
C ASP A 289 11.12 -16.21 -10.23
N LEU A 290 12.20 -15.70 -10.82
CA LEU A 290 12.16 -14.77 -11.97
C LEU A 290 11.53 -15.36 -13.24
N THR A 291 11.66 -16.66 -13.45
CA THR A 291 11.01 -17.36 -14.57
C THR A 291 9.50 -17.43 -14.37
N VAL A 292 9.07 -17.69 -13.13
CA VAL A 292 7.66 -17.73 -12.75
C VAL A 292 7.05 -16.34 -12.87
N ALA A 293 7.75 -15.31 -12.39
CA ALA A 293 7.34 -13.92 -12.51
C ALA A 293 7.05 -13.51 -13.96
N GLU A 294 7.98 -13.82 -14.87
CA GLU A 294 7.83 -13.52 -16.31
C GLU A 294 6.61 -14.20 -16.92
N ALA A 295 6.38 -15.48 -16.62
CA ALA A 295 5.23 -16.22 -17.14
C ALA A 295 3.90 -15.58 -16.71
N TYR A 296 3.80 -15.18 -15.44
CA TYR A 296 2.57 -14.57 -14.92
C TYR A 296 2.34 -13.14 -15.43
N PHE A 297 3.38 -12.33 -15.57
CA PHE A 297 3.24 -11.00 -16.19
C PHE A 297 2.81 -11.08 -17.66
N ASN A 298 3.41 -11.99 -18.44
CA ASN A 298 3.00 -12.22 -19.83
C ASN A 298 1.54 -12.70 -19.93
N ARG A 299 1.11 -13.57 -19.01
CA ARG A 299 -0.28 -14.03 -18.95
C ARG A 299 -1.23 -12.88 -18.62
N ALA A 300 -0.89 -12.01 -17.66
CA ALA A 300 -1.68 -10.82 -17.33
C ALA A 300 -1.86 -9.91 -18.56
N LEU A 301 -0.76 -9.59 -19.26
CA LEU A 301 -0.75 -8.75 -20.46
C LEU A 301 -1.65 -9.29 -21.58
N SER A 302 -1.65 -10.62 -21.77
CA SER A 302 -2.49 -11.27 -22.79
C SER A 302 -3.99 -11.12 -22.53
N LEU A 303 -4.41 -10.92 -21.28
CA LEU A 303 -5.81 -10.84 -20.88
C LEU A 303 -6.36 -9.42 -20.89
N ASN A 304 -5.51 -8.40 -20.74
CA ASN A 304 -5.93 -7.00 -20.82
C ASN A 304 -4.82 -6.07 -21.38
N PRO A 305 -4.67 -6.02 -22.72
CA PRO A 305 -3.61 -5.24 -23.36
C PRO A 305 -3.66 -3.73 -23.10
N GLN A 306 -4.85 -3.18 -22.76
CA GLN A 306 -5.02 -1.74 -22.47
C GLN A 306 -4.70 -1.36 -21.02
N PHE A 307 -4.60 -2.32 -20.09
CA PHE A 307 -4.45 -2.05 -18.65
C PHE A 307 -3.06 -2.37 -18.08
N ASP A 308 -2.19 -3.04 -18.83
CA ASP A 308 -0.96 -3.57 -18.26
C ASP A 308 0.29 -2.71 -18.52
N ARG A 309 0.16 -1.37 -18.43
CA ARG A 309 1.35 -0.52 -18.23
C ARG A 309 2.16 -0.98 -17.01
N THR A 310 1.48 -1.44 -15.96
CA THR A 310 2.12 -1.97 -14.75
C THR A 310 2.81 -3.30 -15.00
N ALA A 311 2.15 -4.30 -15.62
CA ALA A 311 2.82 -5.57 -15.91
C ALA A 311 3.93 -5.42 -16.95
N TRP A 312 3.79 -4.52 -17.92
CA TRP A 312 4.86 -4.17 -18.87
C TRP A 312 6.06 -3.52 -18.15
N ALA A 313 5.83 -2.55 -17.27
CA ALA A 313 6.90 -1.95 -16.45
C ALA A 313 7.57 -3.00 -15.56
N ASN A 314 6.81 -3.93 -15.00
CA ASN A 314 7.34 -5.04 -14.22
C ASN A 314 8.19 -5.99 -15.07
N LEU A 315 7.79 -6.29 -16.32
CA LEU A 315 8.59 -7.10 -17.25
C LEU A 315 9.90 -6.40 -17.63
N GLN A 316 9.87 -5.09 -17.87
CA GLN A 316 11.10 -4.34 -18.14
C GLN A 316 12.06 -4.41 -16.96
N TYR A 317 11.55 -4.17 -15.75
CA TYR A 317 12.34 -4.29 -14.53
C TYR A 317 12.90 -5.70 -14.32
N LEU A 318 12.09 -6.72 -14.60
CA LEU A 318 12.49 -8.12 -14.50
C LEU A 318 13.58 -8.48 -15.52
N ALA A 319 13.48 -7.98 -16.76
CA ALA A 319 14.49 -8.18 -17.79
C ALA A 319 15.83 -7.56 -17.38
N ASP A 320 15.80 -6.34 -16.82
CA ASP A 320 16.95 -5.66 -16.24
C ASP A 320 17.59 -6.49 -15.11
N LEU A 321 16.77 -7.02 -14.20
CA LEU A 321 17.22 -7.83 -13.08
C LEU A 321 17.87 -9.14 -13.56
N LYS A 322 17.26 -9.82 -14.54
CA LYS A 322 17.79 -11.03 -15.18
C LYS A 322 19.13 -10.76 -15.88
N ALA A 323 19.23 -9.68 -16.65
CA ALA A 323 20.45 -9.29 -17.35
C ALA A 323 21.62 -9.05 -16.39
N ARG A 324 21.35 -8.45 -15.22
CA ARG A 324 22.35 -8.17 -14.17
C ARG A 324 22.72 -9.41 -13.34
N SER A 325 21.85 -10.41 -13.27
CA SER A 325 22.08 -11.67 -12.54
C SER A 325 22.78 -12.75 -13.37
N ARG A 326 23.03 -12.53 -14.67
CA ARG A 326 23.84 -13.43 -15.47
C ARG A 326 25.32 -13.30 -15.04
N PRO A 327 25.99 -14.38 -14.63
CA PRO A 327 27.45 -14.33 -14.46
C PRO A 327 28.05 -13.95 -15.81
N ALA A 328 29.07 -13.08 -15.81
CA ALA A 328 29.82 -12.75 -17.01
C ALA A 328 30.33 -14.08 -17.61
N MET A 329 29.67 -14.56 -18.66
CA MET A 329 30.10 -15.79 -19.33
C MET A 329 31.50 -15.52 -19.85
N GLY A 330 32.45 -16.25 -19.27
CA GLY A 330 33.85 -16.16 -19.59
C GLY A 330 34.03 -16.26 -21.10
N VAL A 331 34.80 -15.33 -21.63
CA VAL A 331 35.46 -15.51 -22.92
C VAL A 331 36.24 -16.82 -22.81
N GLN A 332 35.74 -17.90 -23.41
CA GLN A 332 36.54 -19.11 -23.57
C GLN A 332 37.73 -18.74 -24.45
N PRO A 333 38.99 -18.95 -24.01
CA PRO A 333 40.11 -18.81 -24.91
C PRO A 333 39.96 -19.86 -26.02
N GLY A 334 39.96 -19.41 -27.27
CA GLY A 334 39.83 -20.27 -28.45
C GLY A 334 40.95 -21.33 -28.52
N PRO A 335 40.75 -22.38 -29.34
CA PRO A 335 41.64 -23.52 -29.37
C PRO A 335 43.07 -23.09 -29.72
N GLN A 336 44.02 -23.39 -28.82
CA GLN A 336 45.44 -23.17 -29.07
C GLN A 336 45.86 -24.05 -30.27
N ALA A 337 46.24 -23.40 -31.36
CA ALA A 337 46.87 -24.07 -32.48
C ALA A 337 48.21 -24.67 -32.01
N ALA A 338 48.33 -25.98 -32.10
CA ALA A 338 49.58 -26.68 -31.91
C ALA A 338 50.55 -26.30 -33.04
N THR A 339 51.50 -25.42 -32.76
CA THR A 339 52.69 -25.26 -33.59
C THR A 339 53.77 -26.21 -33.09
N ALA A 340 53.95 -27.30 -33.83
CA ALA A 340 55.16 -28.11 -33.80
C ALA A 340 56.34 -27.29 -34.32
N GLN A 341 57.47 -27.29 -33.61
CA GLN A 341 58.76 -27.03 -34.22
C GLN A 341 59.82 -27.99 -33.67
N GLN A 342 60.41 -28.70 -34.62
CA GLN A 342 61.76 -29.28 -34.59
C GLN A 342 62.80 -28.15 -34.53
#